data_AF-A0ABD5SCJ3-F1
#
_entry.id   AF-A0ABD5SCJ3-F1
#
_cell.length_a   1.000
_cell.length_b   1.000
_cell.length_c   1.000
_cell.angle_alpha   90.00
_cell.angle_beta   90.00
_cell.angle_gamma   90.00
#
_symmetry.space_group_name_H-M   'P 1'
#
loop_
_entity.id
_entity.type
_entity.pdbx_description
1 polymer ?
#
loop_
_entity_poly.entity_id
_entity_poly.type
_entity_poly.pdbx_seq_one_letter_code
_entity_poly.pdbx_strand_id
1 'polypeptide(L)'
;MAGSDGEYKVADTQARFAVAVREGRPVNDVSWTPGRVLLSNRRLILASNDGKRTVPLSQLNGLGGRHDANQSITRVSNYVSFDLGDQVLIVAAADHESFERDVYRALLDQRTLMAKHPAVAGGVVQESEWQQARVKIDENGLGAALEQGAFVEFDLDDISGLDAAKRTVDGKKKPVIEVSHTDGDGTSIETHLAGSSQRMRFVEAWLRKGEERSTTNVDLSSRDREVLMALYSGVSPFEIPAFLGIDVDVVEETFERLIELDVVEEVRVRREVTLNSRGRNIASEAMNEQ
;
A
#
# COMPACT_ATOMS: atom_id res chain seq x y z
N MET A 1 -18.79 19.98 -18.25
CA MET A 1 -18.74 21.15 -17.35
C MET A 1 -17.29 21.42 -17.00
N ALA A 2 -16.86 22.68 -17.10
CA ALA A 2 -15.48 23.10 -16.85
C ALA A 2 -15.05 22.72 -15.43
N GLY A 3 -13.98 21.93 -15.30
CA GLY A 3 -13.36 21.61 -14.02
C GLY A 3 -12.87 22.89 -13.35
N SER A 4 -13.08 23.00 -12.04
CA SER A 4 -12.82 24.17 -11.22
C SER A 4 -11.37 24.67 -11.37
N ASP A 5 -11.15 25.69 -12.20
CA ASP A 5 -9.84 26.30 -12.42
C ASP A 5 -9.44 27.29 -11.31
N GLY A 6 -10.12 27.22 -10.17
CA GLY A 6 -9.90 28.02 -8.98
C GLY A 6 -8.95 27.36 -8.00
N GLU A 7 -8.16 28.18 -7.31
CA GLU A 7 -7.48 27.73 -6.10
C GLU A 7 -8.50 27.60 -4.97
N TYR A 8 -8.55 26.45 -4.30
CA TYR A 8 -9.40 26.24 -3.13
C TYR A 8 -8.61 25.65 -1.97
N LYS A 9 -9.05 25.96 -0.75
CA LYS A 9 -8.45 25.47 0.49
C LYS A 9 -8.75 23.99 0.67
N VAL A 10 -7.73 23.21 0.98
CA VAL A 10 -7.82 21.77 1.29
C VAL A 10 -7.70 21.58 2.81
N ALA A 11 -6.64 22.11 3.43
CA ALA A 11 -6.40 21.95 4.87
C ALA A 11 -5.89 23.24 5.52
N ASP A 12 -6.13 23.38 6.83
CA ASP A 12 -5.72 24.53 7.63
C ASP A 12 -5.54 24.12 9.10
N THR A 13 -4.30 23.90 9.52
CA THR A 13 -4.01 23.31 10.84
C THR A 13 -2.77 23.89 11.51
N GLN A 14 -2.68 23.74 12.82
CA GLN A 14 -1.46 24.04 13.58
C GLN A 14 -0.41 22.97 13.29
N ALA A 15 0.83 23.40 13.15
CA ALA A 15 1.93 22.51 12.84
C ALA A 15 3.26 23.04 13.39
N ARG A 16 4.24 22.14 13.42
CA ARG A 16 5.65 22.51 13.52
C ARG A 16 6.30 22.14 12.21
N PHE A 17 7.16 23.00 11.68
CA PHE A 17 7.87 22.72 10.45
C PHE A 17 9.36 22.97 10.61
N ALA A 18 10.15 22.21 9.86
CA ALA A 18 11.58 22.32 9.90
C ALA A 18 12.20 21.93 8.56
N VAL A 19 13.49 22.23 8.39
CA VAL A 19 14.25 21.86 7.20
C VAL A 19 15.19 20.72 7.57
N ALA A 20 14.97 19.54 7.01
CA ALA A 20 15.76 18.35 7.26
C ALA A 20 17.00 18.26 6.35
N VAL A 21 16.90 18.77 5.13
CA VAL A 21 17.98 18.81 4.15
C VAL A 21 18.07 20.23 3.58
N ARG A 22 19.28 20.76 3.42
CA ARG A 22 19.54 22.06 2.79
C ARG A 22 20.75 21.93 1.87
N GLU A 23 20.62 22.39 0.62
CA GLU A 23 21.66 22.26 -0.42
C GLU A 23 22.12 20.80 -0.59
N GLY A 24 21.19 19.86 -0.51
CA GLY A 24 21.44 18.42 -0.63
C GLY A 24 22.14 17.79 0.58
N ARG A 25 22.40 18.54 1.66
CA ARG A 25 23.06 18.05 2.87
C ARG A 25 22.10 17.92 4.04
N PRO A 26 22.13 16.82 4.81
CA PRO A 26 21.37 16.70 6.05
C PRO A 26 21.70 17.83 7.02
N VAL A 27 20.68 18.40 7.65
CA VAL A 27 20.83 19.38 8.72
C VAL A 27 20.97 18.62 10.03
N ASN A 28 22.09 18.80 10.74
CA ASN A 28 22.40 18.06 11.97
C ASN A 28 21.61 18.55 13.20
N ASP A 29 21.29 19.84 13.26
CA ASP A 29 20.47 20.42 14.34
C ASP A 29 19.19 20.99 13.74
N VAL A 30 18.15 20.16 13.66
CA VAL A 30 16.87 20.59 13.10
C VAL A 30 16.13 21.45 14.12
N SER A 31 15.96 22.72 13.76
CA SER A 31 15.16 23.67 14.53
C SER A 31 13.71 23.65 14.06
N TRP A 32 12.81 23.25 14.95
CA TRP A 32 11.37 23.21 14.69
C TRP A 32 10.73 24.57 14.95
N THR A 33 10.14 25.16 13.91
CA THR A 33 9.39 26.40 13.99
C THR A 33 7.90 26.10 14.21
N PRO A 34 7.28 26.55 15.32
CA PRO A 34 5.84 26.43 15.49
C PRO A 34 5.11 27.43 14.58
N GLY A 35 3.96 27.02 14.07
CA GLY A 35 3.15 27.89 13.22
C GLY A 35 1.89 27.20 12.71
N ARG A 36 1.37 27.73 11.61
CA ARG A 36 0.15 27.25 10.96
C ARG A 36 0.45 26.88 9.52
N VAL A 37 -0.11 25.76 9.07
CA VAL A 37 0.01 25.30 7.68
C VAL A 37 -1.34 25.44 6.98
N LEU A 38 -1.32 26.07 5.81
CA LEU A 38 -2.46 26.21 4.92
C LEU A 38 -2.14 25.48 3.62
N LEU A 39 -2.93 24.48 3.29
CA LEU A 39 -2.81 23.70 2.05
C LEU A 39 -3.95 24.07 1.12
N SER A 40 -3.62 24.36 -0.14
CA SER A 40 -4.58 24.44 -1.24
C SER A 40 -4.29 23.35 -2.26
N ASN A 41 -5.17 23.20 -3.25
CA ASN A 41 -4.93 22.36 -4.43
C ASN A 41 -3.76 22.83 -5.33
N ARG A 42 -3.03 23.88 -4.94
CA ARG A 42 -1.91 24.46 -5.71
C ARG A 42 -0.64 24.69 -4.89
N ARG A 43 -0.74 24.96 -3.59
CA ARG A 43 0.42 25.33 -2.76
C ARG A 43 0.23 25.00 -1.29
N LEU A 44 1.38 24.83 -0.64
CA LEU A 44 1.54 24.75 0.80
C LEU A 44 2.05 26.11 1.31
N ILE A 45 1.40 26.67 2.32
CA ILE A 45 1.82 27.92 2.97
C ILE A 45 2.11 27.61 4.43
N LEU A 46 3.34 27.89 4.86
CA LEU A 46 3.78 27.82 6.25
C LEU A 46 3.82 29.24 6.81
N ALA A 47 3.11 29.50 7.90
CA ALA A 47 3.08 30.79 8.55
C ALA A 47 3.56 30.65 10.01
N SER A 48 4.58 31.42 10.38
CA SER A 48 5.05 31.58 11.76
C SER A 48 5.17 33.06 12.12
N ASN A 49 5.60 33.35 13.35
CA ASN A 49 5.91 34.70 13.79
C ASN A 49 7.07 35.33 12.99
N ASP A 50 7.92 34.51 12.39
CA ASP A 50 9.09 34.94 11.61
C ASP A 50 8.76 35.22 10.14
N GLY A 51 7.53 34.92 9.69
CA GLY A 51 7.05 35.23 8.35
C GLY A 51 6.24 34.11 7.70
N LYS A 52 6.09 34.19 6.38
CA LYS A 52 5.36 33.23 5.55
C LYS A 52 6.27 32.64 4.49
N ARG A 53 6.22 31.31 4.35
CA ARG A 53 6.85 30.58 3.25
C ARG A 53 5.78 29.94 2.40
N THR A 54 5.86 30.09 1.07
CA THR A 54 4.95 29.46 0.12
C THR A 54 5.71 28.48 -0.74
N VAL A 55 5.18 27.26 -0.88
CA VAL A 55 5.73 26.17 -1.68
C VAL A 55 4.66 25.73 -2.69
N PRO A 56 4.82 26.01 -4.00
CA PRO A 56 3.94 25.46 -5.02
C PRO A 56 4.02 23.92 -5.04
N LEU A 57 2.88 23.24 -5.08
CA LEU A 57 2.85 21.77 -5.12
C LEU A 57 3.46 21.22 -6.41
N SER A 58 3.48 22.01 -7.50
CA SER A 58 4.14 21.65 -8.75
C SER A 58 5.67 21.53 -8.63
N GLN A 59 6.28 22.12 -7.59
CA GLN A 59 7.72 22.02 -7.32
C GLN A 59 8.09 20.77 -6.51
N LEU A 60 7.11 20.01 -6.03
CA LEU A 60 7.37 18.79 -5.27
C LEU A 60 7.92 17.70 -6.18
N ASN A 61 9.07 17.16 -5.78
CA ASN A 61 9.71 16.02 -6.42
C ASN A 61 9.20 14.70 -5.87
N GLY A 62 8.85 14.67 -4.58
CA GLY A 62 8.30 13.51 -3.89
C GLY A 62 7.69 13.88 -2.54
N LEU A 63 6.99 12.91 -1.94
CA LEU A 63 6.55 12.91 -0.55
C LEU A 63 7.17 11.71 0.14
N GLY A 64 7.38 11.82 1.45
CA GLY A 64 7.95 10.73 2.24
C GLY A 64 9.48 10.68 2.19
N GLY A 65 10.03 9.60 2.75
CA GLY A 65 11.46 9.48 3.10
C GLY A 65 11.65 9.66 4.59
N ARG A 66 12.06 8.57 5.26
CA ARG A 66 12.54 8.59 6.65
C ARG A 66 13.90 9.28 6.65
N HIS A 67 13.92 10.57 6.99
CA HIS A 67 15.17 11.31 7.22
C HIS A 67 15.61 11.14 8.69
N ASP A 68 15.53 9.90 9.20
CA ASP A 68 15.66 9.57 10.61
C ASP A 68 17.11 9.49 11.09
N ALA A 69 18.07 9.84 10.24
CA ALA A 69 19.48 9.94 10.60
C ALA A 69 19.75 11.03 11.67
N ASN A 70 18.78 11.90 11.92
CA ASN A 70 18.87 12.96 12.93
C ASN A 70 17.98 12.69 14.15
N GLN A 71 18.60 12.54 15.32
CA GLN A 71 17.93 12.31 16.61
C GLN A 71 16.91 13.40 17.01
N SER A 72 17.00 14.62 16.47
CA SER A 72 16.02 15.70 16.69
C SER A 72 14.75 15.53 15.84
N ILE A 73 14.86 14.85 14.69
CA ILE A 73 13.73 14.44 13.85
C ILE A 73 13.12 13.16 14.44
N THR A 74 13.94 12.19 14.87
CA THR A 74 13.48 10.92 15.48
C THR A 74 12.55 11.12 16.69
N ARG A 75 12.67 12.26 17.39
CA ARG A 75 11.77 12.63 18.51
C ARG A 75 10.35 13.01 18.10
N VAL A 76 10.13 13.31 16.83
CA VAL A 76 8.81 13.58 16.25
C VAL A 76 8.51 12.42 15.31
N SER A 77 7.73 11.45 15.78
CA SER A 77 7.46 10.23 15.01
C SER A 77 6.60 10.47 13.77
N ASN A 78 5.82 11.55 13.76
CA ASN A 78 4.74 11.77 12.79
C ASN A 78 4.92 13.11 12.05
N TYR A 79 5.52 13.08 10.86
CA TYR A 79 5.71 14.24 10.00
C TYR A 79 5.57 13.87 8.52
N VAL A 80 5.15 14.84 7.70
CA VAL A 80 5.15 14.71 6.23
C VAL A 80 6.42 15.36 5.68
N SER A 81 7.20 14.59 4.92
CA SER A 81 8.37 15.08 4.17
C SER A 81 7.95 15.60 2.81
N PHE A 82 8.39 16.81 2.48
CA PHE A 82 8.21 17.46 1.18
C PHE A 82 9.58 17.63 0.53
N ASP A 83 9.86 16.82 -0.49
CA ASP A 83 11.09 16.90 -1.27
C ASP A 83 10.98 18.00 -2.33
N LEU A 84 11.84 19.02 -2.21
CA LEU A 84 11.96 20.17 -3.10
C LEU A 84 13.25 20.11 -3.95
N GLY A 85 13.92 18.96 -3.99
CA GLY A 85 15.17 18.73 -4.72
C GLY A 85 16.38 18.90 -3.82
N ASP A 86 16.93 20.12 -3.76
CA ASP A 86 18.08 20.43 -2.90
C ASP A 86 17.68 20.66 -1.44
N GLN A 87 16.38 20.68 -1.16
CA GLN A 87 15.84 20.92 0.17
C GLN A 87 14.74 19.90 0.50
N VAL A 88 14.73 19.44 1.74
CA VAL A 88 13.61 18.69 2.31
C VAL A 88 13.00 19.49 3.45
N LEU A 89 11.72 19.79 3.31
CA LEU A 89 10.90 20.39 4.36
C LEU A 89 10.11 19.29 5.06
N ILE A 90 10.09 19.28 6.38
CA ILE A 90 9.25 18.39 7.17
C ILE A 90 8.17 19.19 7.90
N VAL A 91 6.94 18.67 7.93
CA VAL A 91 5.78 19.27 8.60
C VAL A 91 5.14 18.26 9.53
N ALA A 92 5.19 18.55 10.82
CA ALA A 92 4.48 17.81 11.87
C ALA A 92 3.19 18.56 12.20
N ALA A 93 2.09 18.16 11.55
CA ALA A 93 0.75 18.70 11.80
C ALA A 93 0.15 18.11 13.09
N ALA A 94 -0.78 18.84 13.71
CA ALA A 94 -1.48 18.36 14.91
C ALA A 94 -2.24 17.05 14.67
N ASP A 95 -2.82 16.89 13.48
CA ASP A 95 -3.38 15.64 12.97
C ASP A 95 -2.57 15.23 11.73
N HIS A 96 -1.61 14.31 11.93
CA HIS A 96 -0.65 13.92 10.91
C HIS A 96 -1.31 13.14 9.77
N GLU A 97 -2.11 12.13 10.08
CA GLU A 97 -2.72 11.23 9.10
C GLU A 97 -3.70 11.99 8.21
N SER A 98 -4.58 12.80 8.81
CA SER A 98 -5.51 13.63 8.03
C SER A 98 -4.78 14.63 7.16
N PHE A 99 -3.75 15.31 7.70
CA PHE A 99 -2.98 16.28 6.93
C PHE A 99 -2.23 15.63 5.78
N GLU A 100 -1.62 14.46 5.99
CA GLU A 100 -0.92 13.74 4.94
C GLU A 100 -1.88 13.30 3.83
N ARG A 101 -3.03 12.73 4.19
CA ARG A 101 -4.09 12.39 3.22
C ARG A 101 -4.55 13.61 2.42
N ASP A 102 -4.71 14.76 3.08
CA ASP A 102 -5.08 16.01 2.43
C ASP A 102 -3.99 16.50 1.45
N VAL A 103 -2.70 16.27 1.73
CA VAL A 103 -1.60 16.55 0.79
C VAL A 103 -1.75 15.67 -0.46
N TYR A 104 -2.02 14.37 -0.31
CA TYR A 104 -2.26 13.49 -1.44
C TYR A 104 -3.52 13.89 -2.23
N ARG A 105 -4.62 14.26 -1.56
CA ARG A 105 -5.82 14.83 -2.20
C ARG A 105 -5.49 16.06 -3.04
N ALA A 106 -4.73 17.01 -2.48
CA ALA A 106 -4.34 18.22 -3.21
C ALA A 106 -3.51 17.93 -4.47
N LEU A 107 -2.73 16.84 -4.47
CA LEU A 107 -1.89 16.43 -5.59
C LEU A 107 -2.67 15.61 -6.64
N LEU A 108 -3.55 14.72 -6.20
CA LEU A 108 -4.12 13.64 -7.02
C LEU A 108 -5.62 13.79 -7.31
N ASP A 109 -6.40 14.46 -6.48
CA ASP A 109 -7.86 14.56 -6.72
C ASP A 109 -8.17 15.22 -8.05
N GLN A 110 -9.15 14.64 -8.75
CA GLN A 110 -9.63 15.06 -10.07
C GLN A 110 -8.57 14.98 -11.17
N ARG A 111 -7.35 14.53 -10.86
CA ARG A 111 -6.34 14.29 -11.88
C ARG A 111 -6.73 13.08 -12.70
N THR A 112 -6.20 13.07 -13.92
CA THR A 112 -6.49 12.04 -14.89
C THR A 112 -5.23 11.22 -15.14
N LEU A 113 -5.37 9.90 -15.18
CA LEU A 113 -4.33 8.96 -15.62
C LEU A 113 -4.93 7.98 -16.63
N MET A 114 -4.11 7.07 -17.16
CA MET A 114 -4.58 5.92 -17.92
C MET A 114 -4.64 4.71 -16.99
N ALA A 115 -5.69 3.92 -17.07
CA ALA A 115 -5.86 2.67 -16.35
C ALA A 115 -6.14 1.54 -17.35
N LYS A 116 -5.50 0.38 -17.17
CA LYS A 116 -5.87 -0.87 -17.83
C LYS A 116 -6.33 -1.83 -16.73
N HIS A 117 -7.64 -2.10 -16.69
CA HIS A 117 -8.29 -2.82 -15.60
C HIS A 117 -9.36 -3.80 -16.11
N PRO A 118 -9.40 -5.04 -15.57
CA PRO A 118 -8.24 -5.72 -14.99
C PRO A 118 -7.20 -5.97 -16.10
N ALA A 119 -5.91 -5.88 -15.78
CA ALA A 119 -4.82 -6.30 -16.66
C ALA A 119 -4.52 -7.80 -16.49
N VAL A 120 -4.69 -8.32 -15.26
CA VAL A 120 -4.64 -9.74 -14.91
C VAL A 120 -5.81 -10.02 -13.96
N ALA A 121 -6.42 -11.20 -14.06
CA ALA A 121 -7.41 -11.69 -13.11
C ALA A 121 -7.15 -13.18 -12.84
N GLY A 122 -6.99 -13.56 -11.56
CA GLY A 122 -6.69 -14.93 -11.16
C GLY A 122 -5.43 -15.51 -11.85
N GLY A 123 -4.42 -14.68 -12.08
CA GLY A 123 -3.18 -15.05 -12.78
C GLY A 123 -3.28 -15.11 -14.32
N VAL A 124 -4.45 -14.82 -14.91
CA VAL A 124 -4.64 -14.81 -16.37
C VAL A 124 -4.63 -13.38 -16.90
N VAL A 125 -3.75 -13.09 -17.85
CA VAL A 125 -3.67 -11.81 -18.55
C VAL A 125 -4.95 -11.54 -19.34
N GLN A 126 -5.45 -10.31 -19.22
CA GLN A 126 -6.70 -9.87 -19.83
C GLN A 126 -6.45 -8.98 -21.05
N GLU A 127 -7.33 -9.09 -22.04
CA GLU A 127 -7.37 -8.27 -23.26
C GLU A 127 -8.02 -6.88 -23.01
N SER A 128 -7.81 -6.32 -21.83
CA SER A 128 -8.33 -4.99 -21.46
C SER A 128 -7.53 -3.89 -22.14
N GLU A 129 -8.22 -2.86 -22.59
CA GLU A 129 -7.62 -1.68 -23.20
C GLU A 129 -7.27 -0.60 -22.17
N TRP A 130 -6.34 0.28 -22.54
CA TRP A 130 -6.05 1.47 -21.75
C TRP A 130 -7.21 2.46 -21.85
N GLN A 131 -7.71 2.88 -20.69
CA GLN A 131 -8.79 3.84 -20.58
C GLN A 131 -8.34 5.03 -19.76
N GLN A 132 -8.83 6.21 -20.08
CA GLN A 132 -8.62 7.35 -19.23
C GLN A 132 -9.45 7.18 -17.94
N ALA A 133 -8.85 7.48 -16.79
CA ALA A 133 -9.47 7.37 -15.49
C ALA A 133 -9.23 8.64 -14.67
N ARG A 134 -10.27 9.12 -13.99
CA ARG A 134 -10.19 10.21 -13.02
C ARG A 134 -10.00 9.63 -11.63
N VAL A 135 -8.96 10.07 -10.94
CA VAL A 135 -8.62 9.55 -9.62
C VAL A 135 -9.03 10.49 -8.49
N LYS A 136 -9.21 9.89 -7.31
CA LYS A 136 -9.52 10.55 -6.05
C LYS A 136 -8.88 9.78 -4.90
N ILE A 137 -8.45 10.49 -3.87
CA ILE A 137 -7.98 9.90 -2.61
C ILE A 137 -9.14 9.82 -1.63
N ASP A 138 -9.47 8.58 -1.25
CA ASP A 138 -10.54 8.26 -0.31
C ASP A 138 -9.97 8.08 1.11
N GLU A 139 -10.77 7.61 2.07
CA GLU A 139 -10.30 7.48 3.45
C GLU A 139 -9.21 6.43 3.61
N ASN A 140 -9.33 5.31 2.90
CA ASN A 140 -8.43 4.16 2.99
C ASN A 140 -7.79 3.76 1.66
N GLY A 141 -7.81 4.61 0.63
CA GLY A 141 -7.40 4.14 -0.69
C GLY A 141 -7.36 5.21 -1.79
N LEU A 142 -7.25 4.72 -3.01
CA LEU A 142 -7.38 5.52 -4.22
C LEU A 142 -8.53 4.96 -5.06
N GLY A 143 -9.51 5.81 -5.39
CA GLY A 143 -10.56 5.49 -6.35
C GLY A 143 -10.20 5.94 -7.76
N ALA A 144 -10.48 5.13 -8.77
CA ALA A 144 -10.28 5.44 -10.18
C ALA A 144 -11.58 5.22 -10.97
N ALA A 145 -12.21 6.29 -11.42
CA ALA A 145 -13.38 6.25 -12.29
C ALA A 145 -12.94 6.24 -13.77
N LEU A 146 -13.10 5.10 -14.44
CA LEU A 146 -12.78 4.91 -15.85
C LEU A 146 -13.85 5.57 -16.75
N GLU A 147 -13.44 6.04 -17.92
CA GLU A 147 -14.35 6.71 -18.86
C GLU A 147 -15.52 5.85 -19.34
N GLN A 148 -15.38 4.51 -19.35
CA GLN A 148 -16.46 3.60 -19.72
C GLN A 148 -17.43 3.30 -18.55
N GLY A 149 -17.26 3.96 -17.41
CA GLY A 149 -18.17 3.89 -16.26
C GLY A 149 -17.79 2.90 -15.18
N ALA A 150 -16.75 2.09 -15.37
CA ALA A 150 -16.19 1.25 -14.31
C ALA A 150 -15.53 2.10 -13.21
N PHE A 151 -15.68 1.68 -11.96
CA PHE A 151 -15.00 2.26 -10.82
C PHE A 151 -14.07 1.21 -10.22
N VAL A 152 -12.79 1.54 -10.10
CA VAL A 152 -11.76 0.68 -9.52
C VAL A 152 -11.34 1.29 -8.21
N GLU A 153 -11.45 0.51 -7.15
CA GLU A 153 -10.99 0.89 -5.81
C GLU A 153 -9.64 0.21 -5.55
N PHE A 154 -8.72 0.96 -4.98
CA PHE A 154 -7.45 0.48 -4.47
C PHE A 154 -7.44 0.76 -2.98
N ASP A 155 -8.11 -0.11 -2.20
CA ASP A 155 -7.99 -0.07 -0.74
C ASP A 155 -6.53 -0.42 -0.38
N LEU A 156 -5.92 0.39 0.49
CA LEU A 156 -4.54 0.16 0.92
C LEU A 156 -4.38 -1.20 1.61
N ASP A 157 -5.41 -1.70 2.28
CA ASP A 157 -5.36 -2.97 3.00
C ASP A 157 -5.49 -4.17 2.05
N ASP A 158 -6.05 -3.97 0.86
CA ASP A 158 -6.20 -5.01 -0.18
C ASP A 158 -5.04 -5.06 -1.18
N ILE A 159 -4.02 -4.19 -1.03
CA ILE A 159 -2.85 -4.16 -1.92
C ILE A 159 -1.82 -5.22 -1.49
N SER A 160 -1.57 -6.16 -2.38
CA SER A 160 -0.62 -7.26 -2.20
C SER A 160 0.74 -7.04 -2.87
N GLY A 161 0.85 -6.08 -3.79
CA GLY A 161 2.13 -5.77 -4.42
C GLY A 161 2.08 -4.60 -5.40
N LEU A 162 3.22 -3.90 -5.53
CA LEU A 162 3.38 -2.75 -6.41
C LEU A 162 4.70 -2.78 -7.21
N ASP A 163 4.57 -2.95 -8.52
CA ASP A 163 5.70 -2.91 -9.44
C ASP A 163 5.69 -1.67 -10.32
N ALA A 164 6.81 -0.96 -10.37
CA ALA A 164 6.98 0.21 -11.21
C ALA A 164 7.81 -0.12 -12.46
N ALA A 165 7.23 0.10 -13.64
CA ALA A 165 7.85 -0.19 -14.92
C ALA A 165 7.75 1.00 -15.89
N LYS A 166 8.51 0.93 -16.99
CA LYS A 166 8.31 1.81 -18.15
C LYS A 166 7.74 1.00 -19.30
N ARG A 167 6.48 1.26 -19.67
CA ARG A 167 5.81 0.57 -20.79
C ARG A 167 5.36 1.57 -21.86
N THR A 168 5.06 1.06 -23.05
CA THR A 168 4.46 1.86 -24.12
C THR A 168 2.96 1.92 -23.91
N VAL A 169 2.42 3.13 -23.75
CA VAL A 169 0.99 3.41 -23.58
C VAL A 169 0.62 4.51 -24.59
N ASP A 170 -0.35 4.23 -25.46
CA ASP A 170 -0.74 5.09 -26.60
C ASP A 170 0.46 5.51 -27.48
N GLY A 171 1.35 4.57 -27.78
CA GLY A 171 2.53 4.81 -28.61
C GLY A 171 3.64 5.64 -27.96
N LYS A 172 3.53 5.98 -26.67
CA LYS A 172 4.57 6.72 -25.92
C LYS A 172 5.06 5.90 -24.73
N LYS A 173 6.36 5.94 -24.44
CA LYS A 173 6.89 5.37 -23.20
C LYS A 173 6.40 6.20 -22.01
N LYS A 174 5.63 5.59 -21.13
CA LYS A 174 5.11 6.20 -19.90
C LYS A 174 5.55 5.35 -18.69
N PRO A 175 5.75 5.96 -17.51
CA PRO A 175 5.79 5.21 -16.27
C PRO A 175 4.45 4.51 -16.05
N VAL A 176 4.52 3.25 -15.67
CA VAL A 176 3.38 2.38 -15.35
C VAL A 176 3.61 1.82 -13.95
N ILE A 177 2.57 1.83 -13.14
CA ILE A 177 2.51 1.11 -11.87
C ILE A 177 1.55 -0.05 -12.06
N GLU A 178 2.01 -1.24 -11.74
CA GLU A 178 1.25 -2.49 -11.74
C GLU A 178 0.83 -2.72 -10.30
N VAL A 179 -0.47 -2.64 -10.04
CA VAL A 179 -1.05 -2.73 -8.71
C VAL A 179 -1.76 -4.07 -8.59
N SER A 180 -1.22 -4.97 -7.79
CA SER A 180 -1.86 -6.23 -7.43
C SER A 180 -2.74 -6.00 -6.21
N HIS A 181 -4.04 -6.28 -6.35
CA HIS A 181 -5.03 -6.04 -5.30
C HIS A 181 -6.20 -7.00 -5.39
N THR A 182 -6.96 -7.11 -4.30
CA THR A 182 -8.18 -7.91 -4.24
C THR A 182 -9.38 -7.02 -4.54
N ASP A 183 -10.24 -7.43 -5.48
CA ASP A 183 -11.47 -6.70 -5.78
C ASP A 183 -12.58 -6.97 -4.75
N GLY A 184 -13.70 -6.25 -4.85
CA GLY A 184 -14.84 -6.39 -3.93
C GLY A 184 -15.52 -7.77 -3.94
N ASP A 185 -15.22 -8.62 -4.90
CA ASP A 185 -15.69 -10.01 -4.97
C ASP A 185 -14.66 -11.01 -4.38
N GLY A 186 -13.54 -10.52 -3.85
CA GLY A 186 -12.46 -11.33 -3.29
C GLY A 186 -11.49 -11.89 -4.33
N THR A 187 -11.53 -11.40 -5.57
CA THR A 187 -10.68 -11.91 -6.65
C THR A 187 -9.36 -11.15 -6.69
N SER A 188 -8.24 -11.89 -6.68
CA SER A 188 -6.92 -11.30 -6.93
C SER A 188 -6.80 -10.85 -8.39
N ILE A 189 -6.60 -9.54 -8.57
CA ILE A 189 -6.49 -8.89 -9.86
C ILE A 189 -5.29 -7.96 -9.91
N GLU A 190 -4.86 -7.60 -11.11
CA GLU A 190 -3.81 -6.62 -11.34
C GLU A 190 -4.37 -5.48 -12.18
N THR A 191 -4.07 -4.24 -11.80
CA THR A 191 -4.45 -3.05 -12.57
C THR A 191 -3.23 -2.22 -12.90
N HIS A 192 -3.10 -1.83 -14.16
CA HIS A 192 -1.98 -0.97 -14.59
C HIS A 192 -2.42 0.48 -14.62
N LEU A 193 -1.67 1.36 -13.95
CA LEU A 193 -1.88 2.80 -13.94
C LEU A 193 -0.72 3.50 -14.64
N ALA A 194 -1.00 4.42 -15.57
CA ALA A 194 0.03 5.13 -16.31
C ALA A 194 -0.26 6.64 -16.43
N GLY A 195 0.79 7.47 -16.38
CA GLY A 195 0.61 8.92 -16.38
C GLY A 195 1.91 9.69 -16.56
N SER A 196 1.89 10.98 -16.24
CA SER A 196 3.12 11.78 -16.17
C SER A 196 4.02 11.28 -15.03
N SER A 197 5.34 11.36 -15.19
CA SER A 197 6.29 10.94 -14.14
C SER A 197 6.03 11.57 -12.77
N GLN A 198 5.68 12.87 -12.72
CA GLN A 198 5.38 13.52 -11.44
C GLN A 198 4.13 12.94 -10.78
N ARG A 199 3.04 12.76 -11.54
CA ARG A 199 1.81 12.15 -11.02
C ARG A 199 2.03 10.73 -10.55
N MET A 200 2.72 9.90 -11.35
CA MET A 200 2.94 8.50 -10.99
C MET A 200 3.79 8.36 -9.73
N ARG A 201 4.77 9.24 -9.49
CA ARG A 201 5.51 9.22 -8.22
C ARG A 201 4.62 9.38 -6.99
N PHE A 202 3.61 10.26 -7.05
CA PHE A 202 2.69 10.44 -5.93
C PHE A 202 1.66 9.31 -5.81
N VAL A 203 1.20 8.76 -6.94
CA VAL A 203 0.35 7.55 -6.93
C VAL A 203 1.11 6.38 -6.30
N GLU A 204 2.36 6.16 -6.73
CA GLU A 204 3.24 5.12 -6.18
C GLU A 204 3.46 5.33 -4.68
N ALA A 205 3.85 6.53 -4.25
CA ALA A 205 4.10 6.82 -2.85
C ALA A 205 2.84 6.63 -1.96
N TRP A 206 1.65 6.88 -2.49
CA TRP A 206 0.40 6.63 -1.77
C TRP A 206 0.10 5.13 -1.69
N LEU A 207 0.08 4.43 -2.83
CA LEU A 207 -0.29 3.02 -2.90
C LEU A 207 0.74 2.13 -2.19
N ARG A 208 2.03 2.52 -2.21
CA ARG A 208 3.11 1.78 -1.52
C ARG A 208 2.88 1.67 -0.02
N LYS A 209 2.09 2.56 0.56
CA LYS A 209 1.65 2.41 1.95
C LYS A 209 0.80 1.17 2.17
N GLY A 210 0.03 0.74 1.16
CA GLY A 210 -0.74 -0.49 1.22
C GLY A 210 0.16 -1.72 1.18
N GLU A 211 1.11 -1.75 0.26
CA GLU A 211 2.17 -2.79 0.23
C GLU A 211 2.98 -2.82 1.54
N GLU A 212 3.31 -1.66 2.09
CA GLU A 212 3.96 -1.55 3.40
C GLU A 212 3.04 -2.05 4.52
N ARG A 213 1.72 -1.83 4.49
CA ARG A 213 0.80 -2.40 5.49
C ARG A 213 0.72 -3.92 5.40
N SER A 214 0.62 -4.46 4.19
CA SER A 214 0.60 -5.91 3.97
C SER A 214 1.95 -6.57 4.29
N THR A 215 3.07 -5.86 4.12
CA THR A 215 4.42 -6.37 4.45
C THR A 215 4.81 -6.13 5.92
N THR A 216 4.48 -4.97 6.50
CA THR A 216 4.90 -4.56 7.87
C THR A 216 4.19 -5.36 8.95
N ASN A 217 3.04 -5.97 8.65
CA ASN A 217 2.39 -6.88 9.58
C ASN A 217 2.89 -8.32 9.52
N VAL A 218 3.82 -8.68 8.63
CA VAL A 218 4.20 -10.09 8.47
C VAL A 218 5.71 -10.29 8.47
N ASP A 219 6.32 -10.25 9.66
CA ASP A 219 7.70 -10.69 9.86
C ASP A 219 7.77 -12.22 9.78
N LEU A 220 7.75 -12.74 8.55
CA LEU A 220 7.85 -14.17 8.27
C LEU A 220 9.25 -14.66 8.58
N SER A 221 9.32 -15.67 9.45
CA SER A 221 10.54 -16.43 9.65
C SER A 221 10.92 -17.19 8.37
N SER A 222 12.17 -17.65 8.26
CA SER A 222 12.61 -18.46 7.10
C SER A 222 11.75 -19.70 6.91
N ARG A 223 11.26 -20.26 8.01
CA ARG A 223 10.35 -21.40 8.05
C ARG A 223 8.98 -21.05 7.46
N ASP A 224 8.41 -19.92 7.85
CA ASP A 224 7.10 -19.49 7.35
C ASP A 224 7.15 -19.30 5.82
N ARG A 225 8.26 -18.76 5.31
CA ARG A 225 8.51 -18.62 3.86
C ARG A 225 8.62 -19.96 3.14
N GLU A 226 9.29 -20.96 3.74
CA GLU A 226 9.39 -22.31 3.15
C GLU A 226 8.02 -23.00 3.06
N VAL A 227 7.21 -22.92 4.11
CA VAL A 227 5.84 -23.44 4.13
C VAL A 227 4.97 -22.72 3.09
N LEU A 228 5.06 -21.40 3.02
CA LEU A 228 4.34 -20.59 2.03
C LEU A 228 4.73 -20.97 0.59
N MET A 229 6.03 -21.15 0.32
CA MET A 229 6.51 -21.56 -1.00
C MET A 229 6.03 -22.96 -1.39
N ALA A 230 5.96 -23.90 -0.44
CA ALA A 230 5.41 -25.23 -0.68
C ALA A 230 3.93 -25.15 -1.09
N LEU A 231 3.12 -24.37 -0.36
CA LEU A 231 1.72 -24.09 -0.70
C LEU A 231 1.60 -23.46 -2.11
N TYR A 232 2.41 -22.43 -2.40
CA TYR A 232 2.40 -21.75 -3.70
C TYR A 232 2.75 -22.69 -4.86
N SER A 233 3.65 -23.65 -4.64
CA SER A 233 4.02 -24.66 -5.64
C SER A 233 2.96 -25.75 -5.86
N GLY A 234 1.84 -25.70 -5.12
CA GLY A 234 0.73 -26.65 -5.20
C GLY A 234 0.92 -27.91 -4.37
N VAL A 235 1.89 -27.95 -3.45
CA VAL A 235 2.03 -29.08 -2.52
C VAL A 235 0.83 -29.08 -1.57
N SER A 236 0.20 -30.25 -1.44
CA SER A 236 -0.93 -30.42 -0.53
C SER A 236 -0.51 -30.08 0.91
N PRO A 237 -1.30 -29.32 1.70
CA PRO A 237 -0.95 -28.99 3.09
C PRO A 237 -0.58 -30.20 3.95
N PHE A 238 -1.19 -31.36 3.68
CA PHE A 238 -0.92 -32.63 4.37
C PHE A 238 0.44 -33.26 4.01
N GLU A 239 0.99 -32.93 2.85
CA GLU A 239 2.26 -33.43 2.35
C GLU A 239 3.41 -32.49 2.71
N ILE A 240 3.14 -31.22 3.07
CA ILE A 240 4.14 -30.21 3.41
C ILE A 240 5.09 -30.67 4.53
N PRO A 241 4.65 -31.29 5.64
CA PRO A 241 5.55 -31.78 6.67
C PRO A 241 6.60 -32.75 6.10
N ALA A 242 6.15 -33.72 5.31
CA ALA A 242 7.03 -34.70 4.66
C ALA A 242 7.91 -34.07 3.57
N PHE A 243 7.37 -33.10 2.83
CA PHE A 243 8.07 -32.41 1.74
C PHE A 243 9.22 -31.53 2.25
N LEU A 244 9.00 -30.79 3.33
CA LEU A 244 10.02 -29.94 3.95
C LEU A 244 10.90 -30.69 4.96
N GLY A 245 10.53 -31.92 5.33
CA GLY A 245 11.22 -32.69 6.36
C GLY A 245 11.05 -32.10 7.76
N ILE A 246 9.89 -31.50 8.02
CA ILE A 246 9.56 -30.80 9.26
C ILE A 246 8.44 -31.55 9.97
N ASP A 247 8.45 -31.51 11.30
CA ASP A 247 7.40 -32.10 12.14
C ASP A 247 6.02 -31.48 11.87
N VAL A 248 4.97 -32.32 11.92
CA VAL A 248 3.58 -31.94 11.60
C VAL A 248 3.08 -30.85 12.53
N ASP A 249 3.29 -31.00 13.84
CA ASP A 249 2.78 -30.05 14.84
C ASP A 249 3.33 -28.65 14.59
N VAL A 250 4.61 -28.58 14.20
CA VAL A 250 5.26 -27.31 13.96
C VAL A 250 4.79 -26.71 12.63
N VAL A 251 4.46 -27.53 11.62
CA VAL A 251 3.87 -27.02 10.36
C VAL A 251 2.46 -26.51 10.63
N GLU A 252 1.68 -27.18 11.47
CA GLU A 252 0.36 -26.69 11.89
C GLU A 252 0.47 -25.35 12.64
N GLU A 253 1.40 -25.20 13.59
CA GLU A 253 1.70 -23.90 14.23
C GLU A 253 2.05 -22.81 13.20
N THR A 254 2.76 -23.19 12.13
CA THR A 254 3.09 -22.26 11.04
C THR A 254 1.85 -21.88 10.24
N PHE A 255 0.93 -22.80 9.99
CA PHE A 255 -0.35 -22.48 9.34
C PHE A 255 -1.19 -21.55 10.21
N GLU A 256 -1.33 -21.85 11.51
CA GLU A 256 -2.05 -20.99 12.45
C GLU A 256 -1.48 -19.57 12.44
N ARG A 257 -0.16 -19.44 12.53
CA ARG A 257 0.51 -18.14 12.44
C ARG A 257 0.29 -17.45 11.10
N LEU A 258 0.39 -18.15 9.98
CA LEU A 258 0.15 -17.56 8.65
C LEU A 258 -1.31 -17.11 8.48
N ILE A 259 -2.27 -17.80 9.11
CA ILE A 259 -3.68 -17.39 9.17
C ILE A 259 -3.84 -16.14 10.04
N GLU A 260 -3.22 -16.10 11.23
CA GLU A 260 -3.25 -14.93 12.12
C GLU A 260 -2.65 -13.67 11.50
N LEU A 261 -1.70 -13.85 10.58
CA LEU A 261 -1.06 -12.78 9.83
C LEU A 261 -1.81 -12.40 8.54
N ASP A 262 -3.00 -12.98 8.31
CA ASP A 262 -3.82 -12.80 7.09
C ASP A 262 -3.05 -13.10 5.79
N VAL A 263 -2.10 -14.03 5.83
CA VAL A 263 -1.28 -14.44 4.67
C VAL A 263 -1.92 -15.60 3.91
N VAL A 264 -2.69 -16.45 4.60
CA VAL A 264 -3.41 -17.59 4.03
C VAL A 264 -4.78 -17.71 4.67
N GLU A 265 -5.76 -18.22 3.94
CA GLU A 265 -7.13 -18.41 4.43
C GLU A 265 -7.40 -19.85 4.88
N GLU A 266 -8.10 -20.02 6.01
CA GLU A 266 -8.57 -21.34 6.45
C GLU A 266 -9.75 -21.82 5.60
N VAL A 267 -9.54 -22.86 4.80
CA VAL A 267 -10.61 -23.46 3.98
C VAL A 267 -11.43 -24.49 4.78
N ARG A 268 -10.77 -25.32 5.60
CA ARG A 268 -11.40 -26.35 6.46
C ARG A 268 -10.40 -26.96 7.45
N VAL A 269 -10.89 -27.37 8.61
CA VAL A 269 -10.13 -28.17 9.59
C VAL A 269 -10.44 -29.67 9.45
N ARG A 270 -9.40 -30.51 9.40
CA ARG A 270 -9.53 -31.98 9.46
C ARG A 270 -8.95 -32.49 10.77
N ARG A 271 -9.56 -33.53 11.35
CA ARG A 271 -9.10 -34.15 12.60
C ARG A 271 -8.41 -35.47 12.31
N GLU A 272 -7.25 -35.69 12.90
CA GLU A 272 -6.65 -37.01 13.00
C GLU A 272 -7.37 -37.82 14.07
N VAL A 273 -7.76 -39.07 13.76
CA VAL A 273 -8.50 -39.94 14.68
C VAL A 273 -7.94 -41.35 14.64
N THR A 274 -7.99 -42.03 15.79
CA THR A 274 -7.63 -43.44 15.92
C THR A 274 -8.72 -44.20 16.66
N LEU A 275 -8.88 -45.49 16.35
CA LEU A 275 -9.86 -46.34 17.01
C LEU A 275 -9.44 -46.59 18.46
N ASN A 276 -10.31 -46.20 19.40
CA ASN A 276 -10.19 -46.63 20.78
C ASN A 276 -10.64 -48.09 20.94
N SER A 277 -10.44 -48.67 22.13
CA SER A 277 -10.80 -50.06 22.41
C SER A 277 -12.27 -50.39 22.13
N ARG A 278 -13.18 -49.45 22.39
CA ARG A 278 -14.61 -49.61 22.08
C ARG A 278 -14.86 -49.61 20.57
N GLY A 279 -14.25 -48.69 19.83
CA GLY A 279 -14.37 -48.62 18.38
C GLY A 279 -13.80 -49.86 17.69
N ARG A 280 -12.68 -50.41 18.20
CA ARG A 280 -12.12 -51.67 17.73
C ARG A 280 -13.09 -52.84 17.94
N ASN A 281 -13.74 -52.93 19.10
CA ASN A 281 -14.70 -54.00 19.37
C ASN A 281 -15.92 -53.93 18.44
N ILE A 282 -16.48 -52.73 18.24
CA ILE A 282 -17.62 -52.52 17.32
C ILE A 282 -17.24 -52.89 15.88
N ALA A 283 -16.05 -52.50 15.43
CA ALA A 283 -15.56 -52.86 14.10
C ALA A 283 -15.38 -54.39 13.95
N SER A 284 -14.86 -55.06 14.98
CA SER A 284 -14.72 -56.52 15.00
C SER A 284 -16.06 -57.25 15.01
N GLU A 285 -17.06 -56.76 15.76
CA GLU A 285 -18.43 -57.30 15.76
C GLU A 285 -19.06 -57.18 14.36
N ALA A 286 -18.96 -56.00 13.75
CA ALA A 286 -19.48 -55.75 12.40
C ALA A 286 -18.80 -56.61 11.31
N MET A 287 -17.54 -57.02 11.52
CA MET A 287 -16.83 -57.93 10.61
C MET A 287 -17.17 -59.41 10.83
N ASN A 288 -17.64 -59.80 12.02
CA ASN A 288 -18.04 -61.18 12.33
C ASN A 288 -19.51 -61.49 11.99
N GLU A 289 -20.31 -60.47 11.62
CA GLU A 289 -21.70 -60.61 11.15
C GLU A 289 -21.82 -60.84 9.62
N GLN A 290 -20.68 -61.03 8.93
CA GLN A 290 -20.60 -61.48 7.53
C GLN A 290 -20.14 -62.95 7.45
#